data_AF-A0A7C7QGN7-F1
#
_entry.id   AF-A0A7C7QGN7-F1
#
_cell.length_a   1.000
_cell.length_b   1.000
_cell.length_c   1.000
_cell.angle_alpha   90.00
_cell.angle_beta   90.00
_cell.angle_gamma   90.00
#
_symmetry.space_group_name_H-M   'P 1'
#
loop_
_entity.id
_entity.type
_entity.pdbx_description
1 polymer ?
#
loop_
_entity_poly.entity_id
_entity_poly.type
_entity_poly.pdbx_seq_one_letter_code
_entity_poly.pdbx_strand_id
1 'polypeptide(L)'
;MIVGVRNSLPHGPAPAPILLLAGLGMLLVVHLPRLPAWLGGFLVAILGWRLLHDLGRVRLPNRWLRVVLVLGGGLGILAAYHTLIGREAGTALLLLLTILKLTEMQTPRDVTVALFLGYFVVVLSFLFSQSIPYTVWLFGVLLALLFAQLMYSHPATRAQAWARFTPQLKLTLRLVAQALPLALLLFLFFPRVSGPLWALP
;
A
#
# COMPACT_ATOMS: atom_id res chain seq x y z
N MET A 1 2.35 30.76 -29.36
CA MET A 1 1.75 31.78 -28.46
C MET A 1 0.41 31.26 -27.97
N ILE A 2 0.40 30.50 -26.87
CA ILE A 2 -0.81 30.23 -26.10
C ILE A 2 -0.42 30.49 -24.65
N VAL A 3 -1.00 31.55 -24.11
CA VAL A 3 -0.76 32.10 -22.79
C VAL A 3 -1.11 31.04 -21.75
N GLY A 4 -0.08 30.51 -21.09
CA GLY A 4 -0.22 29.60 -19.96
C GLY A 4 -0.85 30.35 -18.81
N VAL A 5 -2.14 30.14 -18.60
CA VAL A 5 -2.90 30.56 -17.42
C VAL A 5 -2.16 30.04 -16.19
N ARG A 6 -1.41 30.92 -15.54
CA ARG A 6 -0.86 30.73 -14.20
C ARG A 6 -2.04 30.73 -13.23
N ASN A 7 -2.76 29.62 -13.15
CA ASN A 7 -3.61 29.36 -12.01
C ASN A 7 -2.71 29.22 -10.81
N SER A 8 -2.80 30.17 -9.89
CA SER A 8 -2.28 30.08 -8.53
C SER A 8 -2.87 28.84 -7.86
N LEU A 9 -2.13 27.73 -7.98
CA LEU A 9 -2.52 26.44 -7.42
C LEU A 9 -2.58 26.55 -5.89
N PRO A 10 -3.61 26.01 -5.21
CA PRO A 10 -3.56 25.82 -3.77
C PRO A 10 -2.30 25.00 -3.41
N HIS A 11 -1.56 25.51 -2.43
CA HIS A 11 -0.21 25.08 -2.04
C HIS A 11 -0.24 23.78 -1.22
N GLY A 12 -0.79 22.70 -1.78
CA GLY A 12 -0.91 21.42 -1.10
C GLY A 12 -0.70 20.20 -2.01
N PRO A 13 -0.34 19.04 -1.44
CA PRO A 13 -0.17 17.78 -2.17
C PRO A 13 -1.49 17.33 -2.84
N ALA A 14 -1.38 16.57 -3.93
CA ALA A 14 -2.55 15.93 -4.55
C ALA A 14 -3.10 14.82 -3.63
N PRO A 15 -4.42 14.58 -3.58
CA PRO A 15 -5.00 13.61 -2.65
C PRO A 15 -4.63 12.15 -2.96
N ALA A 16 -4.49 11.78 -4.24
CA ALA A 16 -4.22 10.41 -4.67
C ALA A 16 -2.94 9.77 -4.07
N PRO A 17 -1.75 10.40 -4.15
CA PRO A 17 -0.54 9.84 -3.53
C PRO A 17 -0.65 9.75 -2.00
N ILE A 18 -1.29 10.71 -1.36
CA ILE A 18 -1.48 10.69 0.10
C ILE A 18 -2.35 9.51 0.51
N LEU A 19 -3.43 9.23 -0.23
CA LEU A 19 -4.30 8.08 0.04
C LEU A 19 -3.56 6.75 -0.12
N LEU A 20 -2.72 6.62 -1.15
CA LEU A 20 -1.87 5.44 -1.34
C LEU A 20 -0.91 5.25 -0.17
N LEU A 21 -0.20 6.32 0.24
CA LEU A 21 0.72 6.28 1.38
C LEU A 21 0.00 6.01 2.69
N ALA A 22 -1.20 6.55 2.89
CA ALA A 22 -2.03 6.28 4.06
C ALA A 22 -2.43 4.80 4.10
N GLY A 23 -2.91 4.23 3.00
CA GLY A 23 -3.25 2.81 2.91
C GLY A 23 -2.05 1.89 3.19
N LEU A 24 -0.90 2.15 2.56
CA LEU A 24 0.32 1.39 2.81
C LEU A 24 0.90 1.62 4.22
N GLY A 25 0.71 2.81 4.79
CA GLY A 25 1.08 3.11 6.17
C GLY A 25 0.22 2.34 7.18
N MET A 26 -1.11 2.31 6.99
CA MET A 26 -2.03 1.49 7.80
C MET A 26 -1.69 -0.01 7.68
N LEU A 27 -1.28 -0.46 6.49
CA LEU A 27 -0.79 -1.83 6.28
C LEU A 27 0.53 -2.08 7.01
N LEU A 28 1.47 -1.13 6.98
CA LEU A 28 2.73 -1.26 7.71
C LEU A 28 2.49 -1.35 9.22
N VAL A 29 1.57 -0.55 9.77
CA VAL A 29 1.24 -0.54 11.21
C VAL A 29 0.86 -1.92 11.71
N VAL A 30 0.05 -2.67 10.97
CA VAL A 30 -0.34 -4.02 11.40
C VAL A 30 0.83 -5.01 11.38
N HIS A 31 1.87 -4.76 10.58
CA HIS A 31 3.05 -5.62 10.49
C HIS A 31 4.19 -5.22 11.43
N LEU A 32 4.27 -3.95 11.87
CA LEU A 32 5.34 -3.45 12.74
C LEU A 32 5.65 -4.33 13.96
N PRO A 33 4.67 -4.87 14.72
CA PRO A 33 4.97 -5.69 15.91
C PRO A 33 5.69 -7.01 15.62
N ARG A 34 5.69 -7.45 14.36
CA ARG A 34 6.27 -8.73 13.93
C ARG A 34 7.58 -8.55 13.15
N LEU A 35 7.94 -7.32 12.82
CA LEU A 35 9.16 -7.02 12.10
C LEU A 35 10.29 -6.74 13.10
N PRO A 36 11.53 -7.10 12.78
CA PRO A 36 12.70 -6.57 13.46
C PRO A 36 12.62 -5.04 13.52
N ALA A 37 12.92 -4.45 14.68
CA ALA A 37 12.77 -3.01 14.90
C ALA A 37 13.53 -2.16 13.87
N TRP A 38 14.72 -2.63 13.46
CA TRP A 38 15.52 -1.97 12.41
C TRP A 38 14.77 -1.91 11.08
N LEU A 39 14.07 -2.99 10.70
CA LEU A 39 13.33 -3.07 9.44
C LEU A 39 12.06 -2.23 9.52
N GLY A 40 11.34 -2.29 10.64
CA GLY A 40 10.19 -1.41 10.88
C GLY A 40 10.57 0.07 10.75
N GLY A 41 11.64 0.49 11.42
CA GLY A 41 12.17 1.86 11.33
C GLY A 41 12.59 2.23 9.91
N PHE A 42 13.26 1.32 9.20
CA PHE A 42 13.67 1.51 7.81
C PHE A 42 12.48 1.74 6.86
N LEU A 43 11.43 0.92 6.97
CA LEU A 43 10.23 1.05 6.13
C LEU A 43 9.48 2.35 6.43
N VAL A 44 9.32 2.70 7.72
CA VAL A 44 8.69 3.97 8.13
C VAL A 44 9.49 5.16 7.58
N ALA A 45 10.82 5.12 7.63
CA ALA A 45 11.68 6.17 7.11
C ALA A 45 11.51 6.37 5.59
N ILE A 46 11.42 5.30 4.80
CA ILE A 46 11.20 5.39 3.35
C ILE A 46 9.79 5.92 3.05
N LEU A 47 8.77 5.47 3.78
CA LEU A 47 7.40 5.94 3.63
C LEU A 47 7.31 7.45 3.94
N GLY A 48 7.97 7.88 5.01
CA GLY A 48 8.13 9.29 5.38
C GLY A 48 8.90 10.09 4.34
N TRP A 49 9.98 9.55 3.78
CA TRP A 49 10.73 10.18 2.70
C TRP A 49 9.85 10.41 1.47
N ARG A 50 9.05 9.40 1.08
CA ARG A 50 8.12 9.51 -0.03
C ARG A 50 7.05 10.56 0.24
N LEU A 51 6.51 10.62 1.47
CA LEU A 51 5.57 11.66 1.86
C LEU A 51 6.19 13.06 1.76
N LEU A 52 7.41 13.24 2.25
CA LEU A 52 8.14 14.51 2.14
C LEU A 52 8.41 14.91 0.69
N HIS A 53 8.68 13.95 -0.19
CA HIS A 53 8.78 14.19 -1.62
C HIS A 53 7.45 14.66 -2.22
N ASP A 54 6.34 14.00 -1.91
CA ASP A 54 5.01 14.38 -2.41
C ASP A 54 4.53 15.73 -1.85
N LEU A 55 5.07 16.14 -0.70
CA LEU A 55 4.94 17.49 -0.12
C LEU A 55 5.89 18.52 -0.74
N GLY A 56 6.76 18.13 -1.68
CA GLY A 56 7.73 19.01 -2.35
C GLY A 56 8.95 19.39 -1.52
N ARG A 57 9.22 18.69 -0.40
CA ARG A 57 10.30 19.03 0.54
C ARG A 57 11.64 18.37 0.24
N VAL A 58 11.62 17.19 -0.40
CA VAL A 58 12.81 16.38 -0.65
C VAL A 58 12.75 15.80 -2.07
N ARG A 59 13.90 15.45 -2.66
CA ARG A 59 13.99 14.77 -3.97
C ARG A 59 13.91 13.24 -3.80
N LEU A 60 13.44 12.53 -4.83
CA LEU A 60 13.47 11.06 -4.84
C LEU A 60 14.92 10.54 -4.83
N PRO A 61 15.17 9.38 -4.21
CA PRO A 61 16.50 8.78 -4.20
C PRO A 61 16.95 8.43 -5.62
N ASN A 62 18.23 8.65 -5.91
CA ASN A 62 18.80 8.30 -7.19
C ASN A 62 18.80 6.77 -7.39
N ARG A 63 19.02 6.32 -8.63
CA ARG A 63 18.97 4.87 -8.98
C ARG A 63 19.92 4.03 -8.14
N TRP A 64 21.11 4.55 -7.83
CA TRP A 64 22.15 3.83 -7.09
C TRP A 64 21.78 3.66 -5.62
N LEU A 65 21.28 4.71 -4.98
CA LEU A 65 20.79 4.66 -3.61
C LEU A 65 19.63 3.67 -3.50
N ARG A 66 18.72 3.64 -4.48
CA ARG A 66 17.64 2.63 -4.51
C ARG A 66 18.16 1.20 -4.56
N VAL A 67 19.14 0.92 -5.42
CA VAL A 67 19.78 -0.41 -5.47
C VAL A 67 20.40 -0.77 -4.12
N VAL A 68 21.10 0.18 -3.48
CA VAL A 68 21.68 -0.02 -2.15
C VAL A 68 20.59 -0.27 -1.09
N LEU A 69 19.47 0.45 -1.13
CA LEU A 69 18.35 0.25 -0.22
C LEU A 69 17.68 -1.11 -0.40
N VAL A 70 17.49 -1.56 -1.64
CA VAL A 70 16.93 -2.89 -1.96
C VAL A 70 17.86 -3.99 -1.48
N LEU A 71 19.14 -3.93 -1.86
CA LEU A 71 20.13 -4.95 -1.49
C LEU A 71 20.37 -4.95 0.02
N GLY A 72 20.54 -3.78 0.63
CA GLY A 72 20.76 -3.63 2.06
C GLY A 72 19.57 -4.13 2.88
N GLY A 73 18.34 -3.75 2.49
CA GLY A 73 17.13 -4.25 3.14
C GLY A 73 16.96 -5.77 2.98
N GLY A 74 17.21 -6.30 1.78
CA GLY A 74 17.11 -7.72 1.49
C GLY A 74 18.15 -8.56 2.24
N LEU A 75 19.41 -8.10 2.27
CA LEU A 75 20.47 -8.74 3.05
C LEU A 75 20.20 -8.65 4.55
N GLY A 76 19.65 -7.52 5.03
CA GLY A 76 19.23 -7.38 6.42
C GLY A 76 18.13 -8.38 6.79
N ILE A 77 17.14 -8.59 5.91
CA ILE A 77 16.10 -9.61 6.10
C ILE A 77 16.73 -11.01 6.14
N LEU A 78 17.62 -11.33 5.20
CA LEU A 78 18.31 -12.62 5.18
C LEU A 78 19.13 -12.86 6.45
N ALA A 79 19.79 -11.82 6.97
CA ALA A 79 20.55 -11.91 8.22
C ALA A 79 19.63 -12.06 9.45
N ALA A 80 18.45 -11.44 9.45
CA ALA A 80 17.52 -11.47 10.59
C ALA A 80 16.69 -12.76 10.65
N TYR A 81 16.25 -13.28 9.51
CA TYR A 81 15.38 -14.45 9.43
C TYR A 81 16.11 -15.74 9.03
N HIS A 82 17.38 -15.64 8.59
CA HIS A 82 18.19 -16.75 8.07
C HIS A 82 17.59 -17.52 6.88
N THR A 83 16.48 -17.01 6.31
CA THR A 83 15.80 -17.55 5.13
C THR A 83 15.06 -16.41 4.42
N LEU A 84 14.82 -16.59 3.13
CA LEU A 84 13.88 -15.76 2.36
C LEU A 84 12.55 -16.48 2.13
N ILE A 85 12.51 -17.78 2.44
CA ILE A 85 11.36 -18.65 2.24
C ILE A 85 10.71 -18.88 3.60
N GLY A 86 9.45 -18.48 3.71
CA GLY A 86 8.67 -18.60 4.94
C GLY A 86 7.66 -17.46 5.05
N ARG A 87 6.62 -17.68 5.87
CA ARG A 87 5.54 -16.71 6.05
C ARG A 87 6.05 -15.35 6.53
N GLU A 88 6.96 -15.34 7.50
CA GLU A 88 7.47 -14.09 8.09
C GLU A 88 8.44 -13.37 7.16
N ALA A 89 9.51 -14.07 6.75
CA ALA A 89 10.53 -13.53 5.85
C ALA A 89 9.94 -13.08 4.50
N GLY A 90 9.05 -13.88 3.90
CA GLY A 90 8.39 -13.54 2.64
C GLY A 90 7.50 -12.29 2.77
N THR A 91 6.74 -12.17 3.86
CA THR A 91 5.92 -10.98 4.12
C THR A 91 6.78 -9.74 4.35
N ALA A 92 7.88 -9.87 5.10
CA ALA A 92 8.85 -8.80 5.33
C ALA A 92 9.49 -8.33 4.01
N LEU A 93 9.88 -9.27 3.15
CA LEU A 93 10.44 -8.97 1.83
C LEU A 93 9.43 -8.28 0.92
N LEU A 94 8.18 -8.75 0.91
CA LEU A 94 7.12 -8.13 0.12
C LEU A 94 6.80 -6.72 0.61
N LEU A 95 6.75 -6.49 1.92
CA LEU A 95 6.62 -5.15 2.49
C LEU A 95 7.79 -4.25 2.08
N LEU A 96 9.03 -4.75 2.18
CA LEU A 96 10.21 -4.04 1.74
C LEU A 96 10.12 -3.62 0.27
N LEU A 97 9.81 -4.57 -0.62
CA LEU A 97 9.66 -4.31 -2.05
C LEU A 97 8.50 -3.35 -2.33
N THR A 98 7.37 -3.48 -1.63
CA THR A 98 6.20 -2.61 -1.77
C THR A 98 6.54 -1.17 -1.42
N ILE A 99 7.17 -0.95 -0.26
CA ILE A 99 7.54 0.39 0.20
C ILE A 99 8.66 0.99 -0.66
N LEU A 100 9.66 0.20 -1.06
CA LEU A 100 10.70 0.67 -1.97
C LEU A 100 10.15 0.98 -3.38
N LYS A 101 9.15 0.24 -3.86
CA LYS A 101 8.50 0.51 -5.15
C LYS A 101 7.93 1.93 -5.22
N LEU A 102 7.51 2.50 -4.10
CA LEU A 102 7.04 3.90 -4.02
C LEU A 102 8.13 4.91 -4.45
N THR A 103 9.40 4.58 -4.23
CA THR A 103 10.53 5.44 -4.62
C THR A 103 10.84 5.36 -6.11
N GLU A 104 10.26 4.40 -6.83
CA GLU A 104 10.50 4.17 -8.25
C GLU A 104 9.36 4.65 -9.15
N MET A 105 8.24 5.06 -8.55
CA MET A 105 7.03 5.44 -9.27
C MET A 105 7.26 6.64 -10.15
N GLN A 106 7.33 6.39 -11.46
CA GLN A 106 7.45 7.41 -12.49
C GLN A 106 6.29 7.35 -13.47
N THR A 107 5.67 6.18 -13.61
CA THR A 107 4.58 5.94 -14.57
C THR A 107 3.29 5.50 -13.86
N PRO A 108 2.12 5.69 -14.49
CA PRO A 108 0.86 5.16 -13.93
C PRO A 108 0.91 3.64 -13.74
N ARG A 109 1.66 2.92 -14.58
CA ARG A 109 1.89 1.47 -14.44
C ARG A 109 2.56 1.13 -13.11
N ASP A 110 3.52 1.95 -12.66
CA ASP A 110 4.21 1.70 -11.38
C ASP A 110 3.25 1.83 -10.18
N VAL A 111 2.31 2.76 -10.26
CA VAL A 111 1.27 2.92 -9.23
C VAL A 111 0.39 1.69 -9.16
N THR A 112 -0.07 1.19 -10.31
CA THR A 112 -0.85 -0.05 -10.39
C THR A 112 -0.08 -1.24 -9.81
N VAL A 113 1.21 -1.37 -10.10
CA VAL A 113 2.05 -2.44 -9.52
C VAL A 113 2.13 -2.34 -8.00
N ALA A 114 2.31 -1.15 -7.44
CA ALA A 114 2.36 -1.00 -5.99
C ALA A 114 1.02 -1.23 -5.29
N LEU A 115 -0.10 -0.87 -5.95
CA LEU A 115 -1.43 -1.22 -5.47
C LEU A 115 -1.60 -2.74 -5.43
N PHE A 116 -1.21 -3.45 -6.49
CA PHE A 116 -1.23 -4.91 -6.51
C PHE A 116 -0.37 -5.53 -5.42
N LEU A 117 0.85 -5.01 -5.20
CA LEU A 117 1.68 -5.46 -4.09
C LEU A 117 1.02 -5.19 -2.72
N GLY A 118 0.39 -4.03 -2.54
CA GLY A 118 -0.38 -3.72 -1.33
C GLY A 118 -1.54 -4.69 -1.10
N TYR A 119 -2.35 -4.96 -2.12
CA TYR A 119 -3.43 -5.95 -2.02
C TYR A 119 -2.90 -7.35 -1.74
N PHE A 120 -1.78 -7.73 -2.36
CA PHE A 120 -1.15 -9.02 -2.12
C PHE A 120 -0.70 -9.15 -0.67
N VAL A 121 -0.08 -8.11 -0.11
CA VAL A 121 0.29 -8.08 1.31
C VAL A 121 -0.95 -8.15 2.21
N VAL A 122 -2.05 -7.45 1.88
CA VAL A 122 -3.33 -7.57 2.63
C VAL A 122 -3.82 -9.01 2.67
N VAL A 123 -3.78 -9.74 1.54
CA VAL A 123 -4.15 -11.15 1.50
C VAL A 123 -3.21 -11.97 2.38
N LEU A 124 -1.90 -11.73 2.30
CA LEU A 124 -0.91 -12.42 3.12
C LEU A 124 -1.03 -12.12 4.61
N SER A 125 -1.52 -10.94 4.98
CA SER A 125 -1.75 -10.59 6.38
C SER A 125 -2.70 -11.57 7.08
N PHE A 126 -3.63 -12.20 6.35
CA PHE A 126 -4.55 -13.23 6.86
C PHE A 126 -3.89 -14.59 7.12
N LEU A 127 -2.65 -14.82 6.69
CA LEU A 127 -1.87 -16.00 7.10
C LEU A 127 -1.42 -15.90 8.57
N PHE A 128 -1.50 -14.72 9.19
CA PHE A 128 -1.07 -14.49 10.56
C PHE A 128 -2.22 -14.44 11.57
N SER A 129 -3.31 -13.73 11.24
CA SER A 129 -4.46 -13.60 12.13
C SER A 129 -5.75 -13.48 11.32
N GLN A 130 -6.79 -14.14 11.81
CA GLN A 130 -8.14 -14.09 11.28
C GLN A 130 -9.14 -13.54 12.31
N SER A 131 -8.64 -12.79 13.31
CA SER A 131 -9.51 -12.19 14.31
C SER A 131 -10.38 -11.08 13.71
N ILE A 132 -11.53 -10.81 14.32
CA ILE A 132 -12.47 -9.79 13.85
C ILE A 132 -11.81 -8.39 13.82
N PRO A 133 -11.11 -7.90 14.88
CA PRO A 133 -10.49 -6.58 14.86
C PRO A 133 -9.43 -6.43 13.76
N TYR A 134 -8.62 -7.48 13.56
CA TYR A 134 -7.60 -7.51 12.52
C TYR A 134 -8.20 -7.46 11.12
N THR A 135 -9.30 -8.17 10.91
CA THR A 135 -10.05 -8.18 9.64
C THR A 135 -10.66 -6.81 9.35
N VAL A 136 -11.26 -6.14 10.35
CA VAL A 136 -11.81 -4.79 10.21
C VAL A 136 -10.71 -3.78 9.85
N TRP A 137 -9.53 -3.89 10.46
CA TRP A 137 -8.39 -3.03 10.12
C TRP A 137 -7.94 -3.23 8.68
N LEU A 138 -7.73 -4.47 8.25
CA LEU A 138 -7.34 -4.80 6.87
C LEU A 138 -8.40 -4.42 5.85
N PHE A 139 -9.69 -4.48 6.21
CA PHE A 139 -10.75 -3.96 5.37
C PHE A 139 -10.64 -2.45 5.18
N GLY A 140 -10.29 -1.70 6.23
CA GLY A 140 -9.95 -0.28 6.13
C GLY A 140 -8.76 -0.01 5.20
N VAL A 141 -7.70 -0.82 5.28
CA VAL A 141 -6.56 -0.76 4.36
C VAL A 141 -7.03 -0.99 2.92
N LEU A 142 -7.84 -2.03 2.68
CA LEU A 142 -8.36 -2.36 1.36
C LEU A 142 -9.21 -1.23 0.79
N LEU A 143 -10.05 -0.59 1.61
CA LEU A 143 -10.81 0.60 1.23
C LEU A 143 -9.90 1.76 0.83
N ALA A 144 -8.85 2.03 1.62
CA ALA A 144 -7.90 3.10 1.32
C ALA A 144 -7.15 2.86 0.00
N LEU A 145 -6.69 1.62 -0.24
CA LEU A 145 -6.02 1.24 -1.48
C LEU A 145 -6.97 1.30 -2.69
N LEU A 146 -8.20 0.81 -2.55
CA LEU A 146 -9.21 0.88 -3.61
C LEU A 146 -9.57 2.33 -3.95
N PHE A 147 -9.71 3.17 -2.94
CA PHE A 147 -9.99 4.59 -3.13
C PHE A 147 -8.81 5.29 -3.83
N ALA A 148 -7.57 5.01 -3.42
CA ALA A 148 -6.38 5.50 -4.10
C ALA A 148 -6.34 5.04 -5.57
N GLN A 149 -6.66 3.77 -5.85
CA GLN A 149 -6.72 3.24 -7.21
C GLN A 149 -7.71 4.02 -8.09
N LEU A 150 -8.94 4.26 -7.63
CA LEU A 150 -9.93 5.01 -8.38
C LEU A 150 -9.50 6.46 -8.65
N MET A 151 -8.80 7.07 -7.68
CA MET A 151 -8.22 8.41 -7.82
C MET A 151 -7.12 8.45 -8.88
N TYR A 152 -6.31 7.40 -8.99
CA TYR A 152 -5.27 7.28 -10.02
C TYR A 152 -5.80 6.90 -11.40
N SER A 153 -6.92 6.19 -11.50
CA SER A 153 -7.52 5.78 -12.78
C SER A 153 -8.02 6.95 -13.64
N HIS A 154 -8.22 8.14 -13.04
CA HIS A 154 -8.72 9.32 -13.74
C HIS A 154 -7.72 10.47 -13.64
N PRO A 155 -6.80 10.62 -14.60
CA PRO A 155 -5.87 11.74 -14.62
C PRO A 155 -6.65 13.06 -14.60
N ALA A 156 -6.36 13.90 -13.61
CA ALA A 156 -7.09 15.13 -13.35
C ALA A 156 -6.12 16.21 -12.86
N THR A 157 -6.42 17.47 -13.16
CA THR A 157 -5.70 18.57 -12.52
C THR A 157 -5.93 18.56 -11.00
N ARG A 158 -5.06 19.20 -10.21
CA ARG A 158 -5.17 19.19 -8.74
C ARG A 158 -6.55 19.66 -8.25
N ALA A 159 -7.09 20.74 -8.81
CA ALA A 159 -8.41 21.26 -8.45
C ALA A 159 -9.52 20.25 -8.77
N GLN A 160 -9.43 19.58 -9.93
CA GLN A 160 -10.36 18.52 -10.31
C GLN A 160 -10.23 17.28 -9.41
N ALA A 161 -9.03 16.95 -8.92
CA ALA A 161 -8.83 15.83 -8.01
C ALA A 161 -9.56 16.03 -6.68
N TRP A 162 -9.49 17.23 -6.10
CA TRP A 162 -10.23 17.58 -4.88
C TRP A 162 -11.75 17.59 -5.11
N ALA A 163 -12.22 18.17 -6.22
CA ALA A 163 -13.64 18.12 -6.58
C ALA A 163 -14.16 16.68 -6.78
N ARG A 164 -13.29 15.76 -7.20
CA ARG A 164 -13.62 14.35 -7.42
C ARG A 164 -13.46 13.46 -6.19
N PHE A 165 -12.94 13.97 -5.07
CA PHE A 165 -12.71 13.19 -3.87
C PHE A 165 -14.01 12.53 -3.38
N THR A 166 -15.06 13.34 -3.15
CA THR A 166 -16.36 12.86 -2.68
C THR A 166 -17.05 11.88 -3.64
N PRO A 167 -17.19 12.16 -4.96
CA PRO A 167 -17.83 11.21 -5.86
C PRO A 167 -17.06 9.90 -5.98
N GLN A 168 -15.72 9.92 -5.94
CA GLN A 168 -14.95 8.69 -5.97
C GLN A 168 -14.97 7.91 -4.66
N LEU A 169 -15.06 8.58 -3.51
CA LEU A 169 -15.30 7.91 -2.24
C LEU A 169 -16.65 7.19 -2.26
N LYS A 170 -17.71 7.85 -2.75
CA LYS A 170 -19.03 7.23 -2.94
C LYS A 170 -18.96 6.03 -3.89
N LEU A 171 -18.20 6.13 -4.98
CA LEU A 171 -17.99 5.01 -5.90
C LEU A 171 -17.27 3.84 -5.22
N THR A 172 -16.20 4.11 -4.47
CA THR A 172 -15.46 3.11 -3.67
C THR A 172 -16.40 2.34 -2.76
N LEU A 173 -17.21 3.06 -1.97
CA LEU A 173 -18.17 2.46 -1.04
C LEU A 173 -19.26 1.68 -1.76
N ARG A 174 -19.74 2.16 -2.92
CA ARG A 174 -20.73 1.43 -3.73
C ARG A 174 -20.17 0.12 -4.27
N LEU A 175 -18.94 0.12 -4.81
CA LEU A 175 -18.30 -1.10 -5.30
C LEU A 175 -18.13 -2.13 -4.19
N VAL A 176 -17.73 -1.68 -3.00
CA VAL A 176 -17.58 -2.55 -1.83
C VAL A 176 -18.94 -3.08 -1.37
N ALA A 177 -19.96 -2.22 -1.31
CA ALA A 177 -21.31 -2.63 -0.96
C ALA A 177 -21.89 -3.65 -1.95
N GLN A 178 -21.57 -3.54 -3.24
CA GLN A 178 -21.94 -4.52 -4.26
C GLN A 178 -21.14 -5.83 -4.15
N ALA A 179 -19.88 -5.77 -3.70
CA ALA A 179 -19.05 -6.94 -3.48
C ALA A 179 -19.44 -7.73 -2.22
N LEU A 180 -20.04 -7.09 -1.21
CA LEU A 180 -20.45 -7.75 0.04
C LEU A 180 -21.45 -8.91 -0.17
N PRO A 181 -22.55 -8.77 -0.94
CA PRO A 181 -23.45 -9.88 -1.26
C PRO A 181 -22.73 -11.07 -1.88
N LEU A 182 -21.81 -10.81 -2.82
CA LEU A 182 -21.02 -11.86 -3.45
C LEU A 182 -20.08 -12.53 -2.43
N ALA A 183 -19.44 -11.75 -1.56
CA ALA A 183 -18.59 -12.28 -0.49
C ALA A 183 -19.38 -13.14 0.51
N LEU A 184 -20.60 -12.73 0.88
CA LEU A 184 -21.49 -13.51 1.74
C LEU A 184 -21.93 -14.81 1.07
N LEU A 185 -22.25 -14.76 -0.22
CA LEU A 185 -22.57 -15.94 -1.00
C LEU A 185 -21.37 -16.90 -1.00
N LEU A 186 -20.18 -16.43 -1.34
CA LEU A 186 -18.96 -17.25 -1.29
C LEU A 186 -18.70 -17.81 0.11
N PHE A 187 -18.92 -17.03 1.17
CA PHE A 187 -18.74 -17.51 2.54
C PHE A 187 -19.74 -18.61 2.92
N LEU A 188 -20.99 -18.52 2.46
CA LEU A 188 -22.02 -19.52 2.71
C LEU A 188 -21.76 -20.82 1.93
N PHE A 189 -21.38 -20.71 0.66
CA PHE A 189 -21.14 -21.86 -0.22
C PHE A 189 -19.75 -22.49 -0.04
N PHE A 190 -18.78 -21.72 0.42
CA PHE A 190 -17.42 -22.16 0.73
C PHE A 190 -17.08 -21.80 2.18
N PRO A 191 -17.63 -22.54 3.16
CA PRO A 191 -17.34 -22.29 4.57
C PRO A 191 -15.83 -22.46 4.81
N ARG A 192 -15.25 -21.52 5.57
CA ARG A 192 -13.82 -21.52 5.89
C ARG A 192 -13.39 -22.87 6.44
N VAL A 193 -12.30 -23.41 5.90
CA VAL A 193 -11.68 -24.62 6.45
C VAL A 193 -11.07 -24.26 7.81
N SER A 194 -11.48 -24.97 8.86
CA SER A 194 -11.06 -24.72 10.25
C SER A 194 -9.62 -25.21 10.48
N GLY A 195 -8.61 -24.47 9.99
CA GLY A 195 -7.21 -24.78 10.27
C GLY A 195 -6.24 -24.19 9.24
N PRO A 196 -4.96 -23.95 9.59
CA PRO A 196 -3.95 -23.57 8.61
C PRO A 196 -3.72 -24.73 7.65
N LEU A 197 -3.95 -24.53 6.35
CA LEU A 197 -3.76 -25.58 5.32
C LEU A 197 -2.31 -26.10 5.23
N TRP A 198 -1.37 -25.33 5.80
CA TRP A 198 0.07 -25.60 5.85
C TRP A 198 0.55 -26.01 7.25
N ALA A 199 -0.35 -26.26 8.21
CA ALA A 199 -0.01 -26.93 9.45
C ALA A 199 0.05 -28.44 9.18
N LEU A 200 1.09 -28.88 8.48
CA LEU A 200 1.51 -30.28 8.51
C LEU A 200 2.48 -30.44 9.70
N PRO A 201 2.37 -31.54 10.47
CA PRO A 201 3.17 -31.76 11.67
C PRO A 201 4.68 -31.80 11.40
#